data_AF-A0A7K5PTV7-F1
#
_entry.id   AF-A0A7K5PTV7-F1
#
_cell.length_a   1.000
_cell.length_b   1.000
_cell.length_c   1.000
_cell.angle_alpha   90.00
_cell.angle_beta   90.00
_cell.angle_gamma   90.00
#
_symmetry.space_group_name_H-M   'P 1'
#
loop_
_entity.id
_entity.type
_entity.pdbx_description
1 polymer ?
#
loop_
_entity_poly.entity_id
_entity_poly.type
_entity_poly.pdbx_seq_one_letter_code
_entity_poly.pdbx_strand_id
1 'polypeptide(L)'
;QFFVLCHGLLQLSQLLVSGYLKSSISTIERRYGLSSQTSGLLASFNEVGNTLLIVFLSYLGSRVHRPRLIGCGALLVSMAGFLMALPHFLAGPYRYDHSVPSCASDSPFAAHPAFPDPAGLAPGGNLSDASCTPHASRESHEVLLVMFVAQALLGIGGVPIQPFGISYIDDFASERNSPLYLGILFSVTVIGPGVAFLLGSAMLRFYVDIDKVSAAEVQLSSKDPRWVGAWWLGFLVAASLVALSALPYFFFPREMPKEVGELCAHTHTWKRFPVVLLRNLRHPVYLLVVLAQVNLSAMVAGLATFMGKFLERQFSLTASLANMIIGAVNIPGAMVGIVVGGAILKRFQMSLRQCSALCLLGMLLCLLTAFPLLFLGCPTQRVAGVTHWDSPGLGRQDAPCNAHCRCSPRGFNPVCGSDGVEYPSPCSAGCSALSAHPDSSILNYTGCSCITGAGWARPGTCGTGCSHLFVPFVVLSCLAGILASTSHTPSFMLILRSIQPEDKSFAVGIQFMLLRVLAWMPGPVLYGSAIDTTCLLWERRCERRAACRYYDNNLFRQRYLGLQLFFEVGAF
;
A
#
# COMPACT_ATOMS: atom_id res chain seq x y z
N GLN A 1 -17.34 -22.64 -19.51
CA GLN A 1 -16.39 -21.69 -20.13
C GLN A 1 -16.78 -20.22 -19.90
N PHE A 2 -17.93 -19.73 -20.37
CA PHE A 2 -18.36 -18.34 -20.17
C PHE A 2 -18.36 -17.89 -18.69
N PHE A 3 -18.86 -18.73 -17.78
CA PHE A 3 -18.79 -18.47 -16.33
C PHE A 3 -17.35 -18.25 -15.83
N VAL A 4 -16.37 -19.00 -16.34
CA VAL A 4 -14.95 -18.88 -15.95
C VAL A 4 -14.40 -17.52 -16.38
N LEU A 5 -14.78 -17.03 -17.58
CA LEU A 5 -14.39 -15.72 -18.06
C LEU A 5 -15.01 -14.60 -17.20
N CYS A 6 -16.32 -14.66 -16.93
CA CYS A 6 -16.98 -13.71 -16.02
C CYS A 6 -16.37 -13.73 -14.62
N HIS A 7 -16.04 -14.92 -14.12
CA HIS A 7 -15.46 -15.08 -12.79
C HIS A 7 -14.03 -14.59 -12.70
N GLY A 8 -13.20 -14.85 -13.71
CA GLY A 8 -11.88 -14.26 -13.81
C GLY A 8 -11.93 -12.73 -13.81
N LEU A 9 -12.83 -12.12 -14.61
CA LEU A 9 -12.99 -10.66 -14.65
C LEU A 9 -13.46 -10.09 -13.30
N LEU A 10 -14.43 -10.74 -12.65
CA LEU A 10 -14.92 -10.32 -11.34
C LEU A 10 -13.81 -10.42 -10.27
N GLN A 11 -13.02 -11.49 -10.28
CA GLN A 11 -11.95 -11.66 -9.31
C GLN A 11 -10.81 -10.66 -9.54
N LEU A 12 -10.45 -10.42 -10.81
CA LEU A 12 -9.49 -9.38 -11.18
C LEU A 12 -9.93 -8.01 -10.68
N SER A 13 -11.18 -7.63 -10.95
CA SER A 13 -11.73 -6.32 -10.56
C SER A 13 -11.90 -6.17 -9.05
N GLN A 14 -12.28 -7.22 -8.32
CA GLN A 14 -12.34 -7.17 -6.86
C GLN A 14 -10.95 -6.99 -6.23
N LEU A 15 -9.94 -7.71 -6.73
CA LEU A 15 -8.56 -7.57 -6.25
C LEU A 15 -7.94 -6.23 -6.66
N LEU A 16 -8.39 -5.64 -7.77
CA LEU A 16 -8.02 -4.29 -8.18
C LEU A 16 -8.35 -3.27 -7.10
N VAL A 17 -9.55 -3.33 -6.51
CA VAL A 17 -9.97 -2.42 -5.41
C VAL A 17 -9.06 -2.56 -4.19
N SER A 18 -8.78 -3.80 -3.76
CA SER A 18 -7.91 -4.05 -2.60
C SER A 18 -6.45 -3.65 -2.84
N GLY A 19 -5.91 -3.95 -4.03
CA GLY A 19 -4.55 -3.58 -4.41
C GLY A 19 -4.38 -2.06 -4.57
N TYR A 20 -5.42 -1.36 -5.02
CA TYR A 20 -5.36 0.08 -5.26
C TYR A 20 -5.25 0.87 -3.95
N LEU A 21 -5.90 0.43 -2.87
CA LEU A 21 -5.67 1.00 -1.54
C LEU A 21 -4.18 0.93 -1.18
N LYS A 22 -3.56 -0.25 -1.31
CA LYS A 22 -2.13 -0.45 -0.99
C LYS A 22 -1.22 0.48 -1.80
N SER A 23 -1.53 0.69 -3.08
CA SER A 23 -0.79 1.61 -3.94
C SER A 23 -0.92 3.09 -3.55
N SER A 24 -1.97 3.47 -2.80
CA SER A 24 -2.29 4.88 -2.48
C SER A 24 -2.11 5.23 -1.00
N ILE A 25 -1.69 4.29 -0.15
CA ILE A 25 -1.51 4.49 1.30
C ILE A 25 -0.67 5.72 1.63
N SER A 26 0.49 5.89 1.00
CA SER A 26 1.39 7.03 1.29
C SER A 26 0.72 8.38 1.02
N THR A 27 -0.14 8.47 0.01
CA THR A 27 -0.87 9.70 -0.32
C THR A 27 -2.05 9.96 0.63
N ILE A 28 -2.76 8.91 1.04
CA ILE A 28 -3.85 8.99 2.02
C ILE A 28 -3.29 9.42 3.39
N GLU A 29 -2.15 8.86 3.79
CA GLU A 29 -1.44 9.25 5.01
C GLU A 29 -1.08 10.74 5.01
N ARG A 30 -0.53 11.26 3.89
CA ARG A 30 -0.19 12.68 3.76
C ARG A 30 -1.42 13.59 3.82
N ARG A 31 -2.52 13.22 3.16
CA ARG A 31 -3.76 14.02 3.14
C ARG A 31 -4.38 14.11 4.54
N TYR A 32 -4.61 12.96 5.17
CA TYR A 32 -5.38 12.89 6.42
C TYR A 32 -4.52 12.88 7.69
N GLY A 33 -3.19 12.85 7.56
CA GLY A 33 -2.26 12.88 8.68
C GLY A 33 -2.23 11.55 9.45
N LEU A 34 -2.31 10.41 8.76
CA LEU A 34 -2.33 9.09 9.40
C LEU A 34 -0.91 8.59 9.69
N SER A 35 -0.75 7.86 10.79
CA SER A 35 0.48 7.10 11.04
C SER A 35 0.52 5.84 10.16
N SER A 36 1.71 5.27 9.96
CA SER A 36 1.87 4.06 9.14
C SER A 36 1.24 2.84 9.81
N GLN A 37 1.21 2.80 11.15
CA GLN A 37 0.49 1.75 11.88
C GLN A 37 -1.02 1.82 11.62
N THR A 38 -1.62 3.02 11.64
CA THR A 38 -3.06 3.20 11.37
C THR A 38 -3.42 2.88 9.92
N SER A 39 -2.59 3.28 8.95
CA SER A 39 -2.81 2.93 7.55
C SER A 39 -2.61 1.43 7.28
N GLY A 40 -1.69 0.78 7.99
CA GLY A 40 -1.50 -0.67 7.96
C GLY A 40 -2.72 -1.41 8.51
N LEU A 41 -3.30 -0.92 9.61
CA LEU A 41 -4.55 -1.44 10.16
C LEU A 41 -5.72 -1.25 9.19
N LEU A 42 -5.81 -0.09 8.53
CA LEU A 42 -6.82 0.17 7.50
C LEU A 42 -6.70 -0.83 6.35
N ALA A 43 -5.47 -1.07 5.86
CA ALA A 43 -5.21 -1.98 4.74
C ALA A 43 -5.54 -3.45 5.04
N SER A 44 -5.51 -3.86 6.32
CA SER A 44 -5.81 -5.23 6.74
C SER A 44 -7.24 -5.44 7.25
N PHE A 45 -8.03 -4.37 7.39
CA PHE A 45 -9.37 -4.44 7.97
C PHE A 45 -10.38 -5.21 7.12
N ASN A 46 -10.14 -5.32 5.81
CA ASN A 46 -10.93 -6.18 4.92
C ASN A 46 -10.86 -7.66 5.33
N GLU A 47 -9.75 -8.11 5.91
CA GLU A 47 -9.63 -9.50 6.37
C GLU A 47 -10.50 -9.77 7.58
N VAL A 48 -10.78 -8.74 8.40
CA VAL A 48 -11.67 -8.84 9.57
C VAL A 48 -13.09 -9.12 9.11
N GLY A 49 -13.60 -8.31 8.18
CA GLY A 49 -14.92 -8.52 7.57
C GLY A 49 -15.04 -9.89 6.90
N ASN A 50 -13.96 -10.36 6.27
CA ASN A 50 -13.93 -11.65 5.60
C ASN A 50 -13.98 -12.84 6.59
N THR A 51 -13.14 -12.80 7.61
CA THR A 51 -12.99 -13.89 8.60
C THR A 51 -14.28 -14.13 9.38
N LEU A 52 -15.04 -13.07 9.68
CA LEU A 52 -16.31 -13.17 10.39
C LEU A 52 -17.37 -13.96 9.60
N LEU A 53 -17.36 -13.90 8.26
CA LEU A 53 -18.42 -14.48 7.43
C LEU A 53 -18.04 -15.74 6.65
N ILE A 54 -16.74 -16.02 6.46
CA ILE A 54 -16.28 -17.17 5.67
C ILE A 54 -16.76 -18.51 6.25
N VAL A 55 -16.83 -18.62 7.58
CA VAL A 55 -17.33 -19.82 8.26
C VAL A 55 -18.83 -20.03 7.97
N PHE A 56 -19.62 -18.96 8.04
CA PHE A 56 -21.07 -19.02 7.81
C PHE A 56 -21.42 -19.29 6.34
N LEU A 57 -20.73 -18.66 5.40
CA LEU A 57 -20.98 -18.85 3.96
C LEU A 57 -20.56 -20.25 3.49
N SER A 58 -19.53 -20.84 4.10
CA SER A 58 -19.14 -22.23 3.83
C SER A 58 -20.26 -23.23 4.18
N TYR A 59 -21.08 -22.93 5.18
CA TYR A 59 -22.26 -23.76 5.53
C TYR A 59 -23.43 -23.57 4.55
N LEU A 60 -23.66 -22.33 4.10
CA LEU A 60 -24.80 -21.98 3.25
C LEU A 60 -24.62 -22.41 1.78
N GLY A 61 -23.39 -22.68 1.34
CA GLY A 61 -23.02 -22.84 -0.08
C GLY A 61 -23.83 -23.86 -0.89
N SER A 62 -24.26 -24.99 -0.31
CA SER A 62 -25.06 -25.99 -1.04
C SER A 62 -26.57 -25.68 -1.05
N ARG A 63 -27.04 -24.76 -0.20
CA ARG A 63 -28.47 -24.46 -0.02
C ARG A 63 -28.93 -23.20 -0.75
N VAL A 64 -28.00 -22.42 -1.25
CA VAL A 64 -28.23 -21.08 -1.81
C VAL A 64 -27.98 -21.03 -3.31
N HIS A 65 -28.54 -20.02 -3.96
CA HIS A 65 -28.26 -19.73 -5.37
C HIS A 65 -26.89 -19.07 -5.51
N ARG A 66 -25.82 -19.88 -5.57
CA ARG A 66 -24.42 -19.42 -5.55
C ARG A 66 -24.12 -18.25 -6.51
N PRO A 67 -24.48 -18.28 -7.81
CA PRO A 67 -24.23 -17.13 -8.69
C PRO A 67 -24.82 -15.82 -8.20
N ARG A 68 -26.08 -15.81 -7.72
CA ARG A 68 -26.72 -14.58 -7.22
C ARG A 68 -26.05 -14.05 -5.96
N LEU A 69 -25.59 -14.91 -5.06
CA LEU A 69 -24.82 -14.46 -3.89
C LEU A 69 -23.45 -13.89 -4.29
N ILE A 70 -22.79 -14.45 -5.31
CA ILE A 70 -21.57 -13.86 -5.88
C ILE A 70 -21.88 -12.46 -6.43
N GLY A 71 -22.99 -12.30 -7.18
CA GLY A 71 -23.45 -11.01 -7.70
C GLY A 71 -23.74 -10.00 -6.59
N CYS A 72 -24.50 -10.38 -5.55
CA CYS A 72 -24.78 -9.51 -4.40
C CYS A 72 -23.50 -9.12 -3.64
N GLY A 73 -22.58 -10.07 -3.42
CA GLY A 73 -21.28 -9.79 -2.81
C GLY A 73 -20.43 -8.83 -3.65
N ALA A 74 -20.44 -8.99 -4.97
CA ALA A 74 -19.76 -8.09 -5.90
C ALA A 74 -20.35 -6.67 -5.88
N LEU A 75 -21.67 -6.52 -5.83
CA LEU A 75 -22.31 -5.21 -5.65
C LEU A 75 -21.90 -4.55 -4.32
N LEU A 76 -21.78 -5.35 -3.25
CA LEU A 76 -21.30 -4.86 -1.95
C LEU A 76 -19.84 -4.41 -1.99
N VAL A 77 -18.97 -5.15 -2.71
CA VAL A 77 -17.58 -4.74 -3.00
C VAL A 77 -17.54 -3.43 -3.80
N SER A 78 -18.40 -3.28 -4.80
CA SER A 78 -18.50 -2.05 -5.58
C SER A 78 -18.93 -0.86 -4.71
N MET A 79 -19.98 -1.03 -3.89
CA MET A 79 -20.41 -0.02 -2.92
C MET A 79 -19.29 0.35 -1.95
N ALA A 80 -18.54 -0.63 -1.45
CA ALA A 80 -17.37 -0.39 -0.61
C ALA A 80 -16.29 0.43 -1.34
N GLY A 81 -16.04 0.15 -2.62
CA GLY A 81 -15.10 0.94 -3.45
C GLY A 81 -15.54 2.39 -3.62
N PHE A 82 -16.83 2.65 -3.84
CA PHE A 82 -17.36 4.02 -3.88
C PHE A 82 -17.27 4.71 -2.52
N LEU A 83 -17.55 3.99 -1.42
CA LEU A 83 -17.38 4.50 -0.06
C LEU A 83 -15.91 4.82 0.26
N MET A 84 -14.94 4.10 -0.32
CA MET A 84 -13.52 4.45 -0.20
C MET A 84 -13.19 5.79 -0.89
N ALA A 85 -13.86 6.14 -1.98
CA ALA A 85 -13.67 7.42 -2.67
C ALA A 85 -14.42 8.59 -1.99
N LEU A 86 -15.52 8.30 -1.28
CA LEU A 86 -16.40 9.28 -0.64
C LEU A 86 -15.69 10.36 0.21
N PRO A 87 -14.67 10.03 1.04
CA PRO A 87 -14.00 11.03 1.86
C PRO A 87 -13.41 12.22 1.10
N HIS A 88 -12.99 12.03 -0.15
CA HIS A 88 -12.48 13.13 -0.96
C HIS A 88 -13.56 14.18 -1.26
N PHE A 89 -14.79 13.75 -1.50
CA PHE A 89 -15.93 14.62 -1.80
C PHE A 89 -16.51 15.29 -0.55
N LEU A 90 -16.38 14.64 0.61
CA LEU A 90 -16.80 15.22 1.90
C LEU A 90 -15.77 16.21 2.46
N ALA A 91 -14.48 15.95 2.23
CA ALA A 91 -13.41 16.80 2.73
C ALA A 91 -13.23 18.07 1.90
N GLY A 92 -12.83 19.16 2.57
CA GLY A 92 -12.46 20.42 1.92
C GLY A 92 -11.26 20.29 0.97
N PRO A 93 -10.94 21.36 0.21
CA PRO A 93 -9.71 21.41 -0.60
C PRO A 93 -8.47 21.17 0.27
N TYR A 94 -7.52 20.41 -0.27
CA TYR A 94 -6.23 20.12 0.36
C TYR A 94 -5.41 21.40 0.47
N ARG A 95 -5.26 21.87 1.71
CA ARG A 95 -4.42 23.03 2.02
C ARG A 95 -3.00 22.58 2.31
N TYR A 96 -2.05 23.20 1.63
CA TYR A 96 -0.62 23.06 1.88
C TYR A 96 -0.02 24.44 2.16
N ASP A 97 1.11 24.47 2.88
CA ASP A 97 1.74 25.75 3.23
C ASP A 97 2.35 26.40 1.99
N HIS A 98 1.74 27.48 1.53
CA HIS A 98 2.33 28.44 0.61
C HIS A 98 3.19 29.40 1.44
N SER A 99 4.41 29.01 1.79
CA SER A 99 5.30 29.94 2.48
C SER A 99 5.91 30.92 1.48
N VAL A 100 5.20 32.05 1.28
CA VAL A 100 5.86 33.31 0.97
C VAL A 100 6.70 33.67 2.20
N PRO A 101 7.98 34.04 2.07
CA PRO A 101 8.79 34.43 3.21
C PRO A 101 8.15 35.65 3.91
N SER A 102 7.57 35.45 5.09
CA SER A 102 7.17 36.54 5.99
C SER A 102 8.38 37.05 6.78
N CYS A 103 9.54 37.13 6.14
CA CYS A 103 10.73 37.76 6.68
C CYS A 103 10.69 39.22 6.21
N ALA A 104 9.92 40.06 6.91
CA ALA A 104 9.87 41.48 6.62
C ALA A 104 11.27 42.07 6.86
N SER A 105 11.89 42.59 5.80
CA SER A 105 13.00 43.53 5.94
C SER A 105 12.42 44.89 6.31
N ASP A 106 12.73 45.40 7.51
CA ASP A 106 12.60 46.83 7.84
C ASP A 106 13.59 47.65 6.99
N SER A 107 13.40 47.69 5.66
CA SER A 107 14.16 48.53 4.75
C SER A 107 13.19 49.39 3.91
N PRO A 108 13.38 50.72 3.81
CA PRO A 108 12.44 51.59 3.10
C PRO A 108 12.46 51.48 1.57
N PHE A 109 13.20 50.51 0.99
CA PHE A 109 13.49 50.47 -0.45
C PHE A 109 13.47 49.04 -0.99
N ALA A 110 12.29 48.44 -1.11
CA ALA A 110 12.07 47.29 -1.99
C ALA A 110 10.60 47.22 -2.44
N ALA A 111 10.13 48.28 -3.10
CA ALA A 111 8.88 48.25 -3.85
C ALA A 111 9.20 47.91 -5.31
N HIS A 112 9.00 46.65 -5.71
CA HIS A 112 8.67 46.32 -7.10
C HIS A 112 7.58 45.22 -7.13
N PRO A 113 6.69 45.27 -8.12
CA PRO A 113 5.31 44.87 -7.95
C PRO A 113 5.10 43.40 -8.30
N ALA A 114 4.44 42.65 -7.42
CA ALA A 114 3.92 41.33 -7.76
C ALA A 114 2.53 41.14 -7.15
N PHE A 115 1.53 41.31 -8.03
CA PHE A 115 0.12 40.92 -7.95
C PHE A 115 -0.83 41.63 -6.96
N PRO A 116 -2.06 41.96 -7.40
CA PRO A 116 -3.09 42.54 -6.54
C PRO A 116 -3.72 41.46 -5.64
N ASP A 117 -3.73 41.73 -4.34
CA ASP A 117 -4.46 40.94 -3.34
C ASP A 117 -5.97 40.87 -3.67
N PRO A 118 -6.59 39.68 -3.72
CA PRO A 118 -8.02 39.58 -3.55
C PRO A 118 -8.34 39.62 -2.05
N ALA A 119 -8.73 40.81 -1.58
CA ALA A 119 -9.54 41.09 -0.41
C ALA A 119 -9.06 40.59 0.99
N GLY A 120 -8.54 41.54 1.77
CA GLY A 120 -9.21 41.93 3.03
C GLY A 120 -8.85 41.22 4.35
N LEU A 121 -7.58 40.98 4.66
CA LEU A 121 -7.15 40.62 6.02
C LEU A 121 -6.19 41.66 6.59
N ALA A 122 -6.66 42.37 7.61
CA ALA A 122 -5.94 43.43 8.32
C ALA A 122 -4.65 42.92 9.02
N PRO A 123 -3.62 43.76 9.17
CA PRO A 123 -2.39 43.40 9.87
C PRO A 123 -2.60 43.61 11.38
N GLY A 124 -2.42 42.55 12.19
CA GLY A 124 -2.33 42.70 13.65
C GLY A 124 -3.14 41.76 14.54
N GLY A 125 -3.59 40.60 14.04
CA GLY A 125 -4.18 39.56 14.89
C GLY A 125 -3.17 38.49 15.28
N ASN A 126 -2.99 38.23 16.58
CA ASN A 126 -2.20 37.12 17.13
C ASN A 126 -2.54 35.79 16.41
N LEU A 127 -1.59 35.28 15.62
CA LEU A 127 -1.72 34.02 14.87
C LEU A 127 -1.62 32.75 15.74
N SER A 128 -1.70 32.88 17.07
CA SER A 128 -1.42 31.81 18.01
C SER A 128 -2.63 30.99 18.47
N ASP A 129 -3.85 31.20 17.94
CA ASP A 129 -5.02 30.41 18.39
C ASP A 129 -6.05 30.02 17.31
N ALA A 130 -5.81 30.32 16.02
CA ALA A 130 -6.85 30.14 14.98
C ALA A 130 -6.80 28.81 14.20
N SER A 131 -5.88 27.89 14.47
CA SER A 131 -5.65 26.71 13.60
C SER A 131 -5.88 25.35 14.25
N CYS A 132 -6.72 25.29 15.28
CA CYS A 132 -7.37 24.06 15.72
C CYS A 132 -8.83 24.31 15.99
N THR A 133 -9.59 24.50 14.91
CA THR A 133 -11.04 24.35 15.03
C THR A 133 -11.32 22.87 15.38
N PRO A 134 -12.23 22.57 16.33
CA PRO A 134 -12.68 21.21 16.59
C PRO A 134 -13.22 20.49 15.34
N HIS A 135 -13.47 21.24 14.27
CA HIS A 135 -13.86 20.75 12.96
C HIS A 135 -12.78 19.92 12.25
N ALA A 136 -11.51 20.33 12.27
CA ALA A 136 -10.44 19.64 11.51
C ALA A 136 -10.04 18.29 12.12
N SER A 137 -10.05 18.16 13.45
CA SER A 137 -9.78 16.90 14.14
C SER A 137 -10.95 15.92 14.04
N ARG A 138 -12.18 16.44 14.03
CA ARG A 138 -13.42 15.68 13.81
C ARG A 138 -13.49 15.16 12.36
N GLU A 139 -13.14 15.99 11.38
CA GLU A 139 -13.10 15.62 9.95
C GLU A 139 -12.13 14.45 9.69
N SER A 140 -10.92 14.47 10.26
CA SER A 140 -9.98 13.34 10.15
C SER A 140 -10.51 12.02 10.75
N HIS A 141 -11.21 12.08 11.88
CA HIS A 141 -11.79 10.89 12.53
C HIS A 141 -13.00 10.35 11.78
N GLU A 142 -13.88 11.23 11.31
CA GLU A 142 -15.07 10.87 10.52
C GLU A 142 -14.66 10.21 9.20
N VAL A 143 -13.66 10.78 8.50
CA VAL A 143 -13.11 10.18 7.28
C VAL A 143 -12.53 8.79 7.54
N LEU A 144 -11.71 8.65 8.58
CA LEU A 144 -11.08 7.37 8.90
C LEU A 144 -12.14 6.30 9.22
N LEU A 145 -13.22 6.66 9.92
CA LEU A 145 -14.34 5.77 10.21
C LEU A 145 -15.04 5.30 8.93
N VAL A 146 -15.30 6.21 7.98
CA VAL A 146 -15.89 5.85 6.68
C VAL A 146 -15.00 4.85 5.94
N MET A 147 -13.68 5.07 5.94
CA MET A 147 -12.73 4.16 5.28
C MET A 147 -12.70 2.78 5.95
N PHE A 148 -12.76 2.70 7.29
CA PHE A 148 -12.86 1.42 8.00
C PHE A 148 -14.17 0.68 7.70
N VAL A 149 -15.29 1.39 7.67
CA VAL A 149 -16.59 0.80 7.27
C VAL A 149 -16.51 0.27 5.84
N ALA A 150 -15.93 1.04 4.92
CA ALA A 150 -15.73 0.61 3.54
C ALA A 150 -14.85 -0.66 3.47
N GLN A 151 -13.75 -0.74 4.22
CA GLN A 151 -12.92 -1.95 4.27
C GLN A 151 -13.65 -3.15 4.85
N ALA A 152 -14.47 -2.98 5.89
CA ALA A 152 -15.30 -4.05 6.42
C ALA A 152 -16.29 -4.58 5.37
N LEU A 153 -16.99 -3.67 4.67
CA LEU A 153 -17.92 -4.03 3.60
C LEU A 153 -17.20 -4.72 2.43
N LEU A 154 -16.00 -4.27 2.08
CA LEU A 154 -15.14 -4.91 1.07
C LEU A 154 -14.82 -6.36 1.46
N GLY A 155 -14.47 -6.58 2.74
CA GLY A 155 -14.24 -7.89 3.31
C GLY A 155 -15.46 -8.81 3.24
N ILE A 156 -16.61 -8.31 3.70
CA ILE A 156 -17.91 -8.99 3.73
C ILE A 156 -18.37 -9.36 2.31
N GLY A 157 -18.33 -8.42 1.38
CA GLY A 157 -18.74 -8.63 -0.01
C GLY A 157 -17.79 -9.54 -0.79
N GLY A 158 -16.52 -9.57 -0.42
CA GLY A 158 -15.50 -10.42 -1.04
C GLY A 158 -15.61 -11.90 -0.68
N VAL A 159 -16.24 -12.24 0.46
CA VAL A 159 -16.31 -13.62 0.97
C VAL A 159 -16.95 -14.61 0.01
N PRO A 160 -18.15 -14.38 -0.57
CA PRO A 160 -18.80 -15.36 -1.44
C PRO A 160 -18.12 -15.51 -2.80
N ILE A 161 -17.34 -14.53 -3.25
CA ILE A 161 -16.85 -14.46 -4.64
C ILE A 161 -15.97 -15.67 -4.96
N GLN A 162 -14.85 -15.82 -4.25
CA GLN A 162 -13.85 -16.84 -4.58
C GLN A 162 -14.29 -18.28 -4.23
N PRO A 163 -14.82 -18.58 -3.02
CA PRO A 163 -15.21 -19.95 -2.67
C PRO A 163 -16.40 -20.47 -3.48
N PHE A 164 -17.42 -19.63 -3.72
CA PHE A 164 -18.56 -20.06 -4.54
C PHE A 164 -18.22 -20.12 -6.01
N GLY A 165 -17.33 -19.27 -6.52
CA GLY A 165 -16.85 -19.38 -7.89
C GLY A 165 -16.06 -20.66 -8.14
N ILE A 166 -15.13 -21.00 -7.24
CA ILE A 166 -14.36 -22.25 -7.31
C ILE A 166 -15.29 -23.47 -7.25
N SER A 167 -16.15 -23.54 -6.22
CA SER A 167 -17.07 -24.68 -6.07
C SER A 167 -18.10 -24.79 -7.20
N TYR A 168 -18.55 -23.67 -7.78
CA TYR A 168 -19.45 -23.70 -8.94
C TYR A 168 -18.73 -24.17 -10.21
N ILE A 169 -17.47 -23.78 -10.42
CA ILE A 169 -16.69 -24.31 -11.55
C ILE A 169 -16.46 -25.81 -11.39
N ASP A 170 -16.09 -26.25 -10.18
CA ASP A 170 -15.80 -27.64 -9.89
C ASP A 170 -17.03 -28.55 -10.00
N ASP A 171 -18.19 -28.10 -9.51
CA ASP A 171 -19.44 -28.89 -9.54
C ASP A 171 -20.01 -29.11 -10.96
N PHE A 172 -19.65 -28.24 -11.93
CA PHE A 172 -20.26 -28.24 -13.26
C PHE A 172 -19.28 -28.50 -14.41
N ALA A 173 -17.97 -28.36 -14.20
CA ALA A 173 -16.96 -28.75 -15.19
C ALA A 173 -16.63 -30.24 -15.09
N SER A 174 -16.29 -30.87 -16.21
CA SER A 174 -15.76 -32.24 -16.18
C SER A 174 -14.47 -32.35 -15.35
N GLU A 175 -14.24 -33.50 -14.70
CA GLU A 175 -13.05 -33.74 -13.87
C GLU A 175 -11.73 -33.50 -14.61
N ARG A 176 -11.73 -33.67 -15.94
CA ARG A 176 -10.57 -33.40 -16.81
C ARG A 176 -10.32 -31.91 -17.04
N ASN A 177 -11.37 -31.09 -17.05
CA ASN A 177 -11.31 -29.65 -17.36
C ASN A 177 -11.29 -28.76 -16.12
N SER A 178 -11.86 -29.19 -14.99
CA SER A 178 -11.91 -28.43 -13.73
C SER A 178 -10.51 -27.91 -13.29
N PRO A 179 -9.45 -28.75 -13.25
CA PRO A 179 -8.12 -28.28 -12.85
C PRO A 179 -7.54 -27.19 -13.75
N LEU A 180 -7.83 -27.23 -15.06
CA LEU A 180 -7.38 -26.22 -16.02
C LEU A 180 -8.08 -24.88 -15.75
N TYR A 181 -9.39 -24.89 -15.52
CA TYR A 181 -10.16 -23.68 -15.23
C TYR A 181 -9.75 -23.03 -13.90
N LEU A 182 -9.52 -23.85 -12.86
CA LEU A 182 -9.02 -23.36 -11.57
C LEU A 182 -7.59 -22.79 -11.70
N GLY A 183 -6.73 -23.40 -12.51
CA GLY A 183 -5.39 -22.88 -12.80
C GLY A 183 -5.42 -21.49 -13.45
N ILE A 184 -6.27 -21.29 -14.46
CA ILE A 184 -6.48 -19.98 -15.10
C ILE A 184 -6.98 -18.96 -14.06
N LEU A 185 -7.94 -19.35 -13.22
CA LEU A 185 -8.49 -18.48 -12.20
C LEU A 185 -7.42 -18.01 -11.21
N PHE A 186 -6.58 -18.91 -10.70
CA PHE A 186 -5.47 -18.54 -9.82
C PHE A 186 -4.45 -17.60 -10.50
N SER A 187 -4.17 -17.79 -11.79
CA SER A 187 -3.29 -16.86 -12.53
C SER A 187 -3.90 -15.45 -12.65
N VAL A 188 -5.20 -15.36 -12.96
CA VAL A 188 -5.92 -14.07 -13.01
C VAL A 188 -5.93 -13.36 -11.65
N THR A 189 -5.95 -14.14 -10.57
CA THR A 189 -5.89 -13.64 -9.18
C THR A 189 -4.58 -12.87 -8.92
N VAL A 190 -3.45 -13.29 -9.52
CA VAL A 190 -2.15 -12.63 -9.36
C VAL A 190 -2.03 -11.37 -10.22
N ILE A 191 -2.70 -11.33 -11.38
CA ILE A 191 -2.70 -10.17 -12.29
C ILE A 191 -3.39 -8.96 -11.66
N GLY A 192 -4.48 -9.18 -10.89
CA GLY A 192 -5.28 -8.11 -10.27
C GLY A 192 -4.44 -7.08 -9.49
N PRO A 193 -3.64 -7.50 -8.48
CA PRO A 193 -2.74 -6.59 -7.77
C PRO A 193 -1.76 -5.85 -8.69
N GLY A 194 -1.20 -6.50 -9.72
CA GLY A 194 -0.28 -5.87 -10.68
C GLY A 194 -0.94 -4.70 -11.41
N VAL A 195 -2.15 -4.93 -11.94
CA VAL A 195 -2.96 -3.89 -12.59
C VAL A 195 -3.32 -2.78 -11.59
N ALA A 196 -3.56 -3.12 -10.32
CA ALA A 196 -3.89 -2.14 -9.29
C ALA A 196 -2.76 -1.14 -9.03
N PHE A 197 -1.52 -1.63 -8.93
CA PHE A 197 -0.34 -0.78 -8.79
C PHE A 197 -0.08 0.07 -10.03
N LEU A 198 -0.32 -0.45 -11.24
CA LEU A 198 -0.21 0.33 -12.47
C LEU A 198 -1.30 1.41 -12.55
N LEU A 199 -2.53 1.10 -12.14
CA LEU A 199 -3.60 2.09 -12.01
C LEU A 199 -3.23 3.17 -10.97
N GLY A 200 -2.67 2.76 -9.82
CA GLY A 200 -2.08 3.67 -8.83
C GLY A 200 -1.01 4.58 -9.43
N SER A 201 -0.10 4.04 -10.24
CA SER A 201 0.91 4.81 -10.94
C SER A 201 0.30 5.89 -11.85
N ALA A 202 -0.74 5.55 -12.60
CA ALA A 202 -1.41 6.49 -13.50
C ALA A 202 -2.19 7.58 -12.76
N MET A 203 -3.00 7.20 -11.77
CA MET A 203 -3.89 8.14 -11.07
C MET A 203 -3.13 9.10 -10.15
N LEU A 204 -2.06 8.64 -9.48
CA LEU A 204 -1.30 9.48 -8.54
C LEU A 204 -0.41 10.54 -9.21
N ARG A 205 -0.34 10.58 -10.55
CA ARG A 205 0.29 11.67 -11.32
C ARG A 205 -0.58 12.92 -11.37
N PHE A 206 -1.89 12.79 -11.15
CA PHE A 206 -2.80 13.91 -11.09
C PHE A 206 -2.87 14.47 -9.67
N TYR A 207 -2.99 15.78 -9.54
CA TYR A 207 -3.15 16.44 -8.25
C TYR A 207 -4.48 16.04 -7.61
N VAL A 208 -4.51 15.93 -6.28
CA VAL A 208 -5.64 15.35 -5.57
C VAL A 208 -6.97 16.07 -5.78
N ASP A 209 -6.97 17.40 -5.91
CA ASP A 209 -8.17 18.20 -6.09
C ASP A 209 -8.28 18.75 -7.53
N ILE A 210 -7.98 17.91 -8.51
CA ILE A 210 -8.15 18.20 -9.95
C ILE A 210 -9.59 18.60 -10.32
N ASP A 211 -10.57 18.22 -9.50
CA ASP A 211 -11.99 18.54 -9.61
C ASP A 211 -12.37 19.88 -8.96
N LYS A 212 -11.54 20.44 -8.07
CA LYS A 212 -11.86 21.66 -7.29
C LYS A 212 -10.98 22.86 -7.66
N VAL A 213 -9.77 22.66 -8.18
CA VAL A 213 -8.76 23.70 -8.39
C VAL A 213 -8.22 23.63 -9.82
N SER A 214 -7.99 24.79 -10.44
CA SER A 214 -7.44 24.86 -11.80
C SER A 214 -5.95 24.48 -11.82
N ALA A 215 -5.48 23.85 -12.91
CA ALA A 215 -4.08 23.44 -13.02
C ALA A 215 -3.08 24.62 -12.97
N ALA A 216 -3.53 25.83 -13.29
CA ALA A 216 -2.72 27.05 -13.23
C ALA A 216 -2.47 27.54 -11.80
N GLU A 217 -3.35 27.20 -10.85
CA GLU A 217 -3.20 27.56 -9.43
C GLU A 217 -2.29 26.59 -8.67
N VAL A 218 -2.06 25.39 -9.22
CA VAL A 218 -1.22 24.35 -8.58
C VAL A 218 0.24 24.57 -8.91
N GLN A 219 0.96 25.25 -8.02
CA GLN A 219 2.41 25.46 -8.11
C GLN A 219 3.27 24.27 -7.64
N LEU A 220 2.66 23.07 -7.50
CA LEU A 220 3.34 21.86 -7.03
C LEU A 220 3.67 20.92 -8.19
N SER A 221 4.87 20.35 -8.17
CA SER A 221 5.24 19.24 -9.05
C SER A 221 5.05 17.90 -8.34
N SER A 222 4.90 16.80 -9.09
CA SER A 222 4.80 15.44 -8.53
C SER A 222 6.04 14.97 -7.75
N LYS A 223 7.15 15.71 -7.85
CA LYS A 223 8.37 15.50 -7.05
C LYS A 223 8.36 16.24 -5.71
N ASP A 224 7.48 17.22 -5.53
CA ASP A 224 7.39 17.97 -4.28
C ASP A 224 6.87 17.03 -3.17
N PRO A 225 7.50 17.00 -1.98
CA PRO A 225 7.06 16.14 -0.87
C PRO A 225 5.68 16.50 -0.32
N ARG A 226 5.15 17.70 -0.61
CA ARG A 226 3.77 18.11 -0.30
C ARG A 226 2.76 17.60 -1.32
N TRP A 227 3.20 17.00 -2.42
CA TRP A 227 2.31 16.45 -3.43
C TRP A 227 1.45 15.31 -2.85
N VAL A 228 0.14 15.43 -3.08
CA VAL A 228 -0.86 14.38 -2.86
C VAL A 228 -1.49 14.07 -4.20
N GLY A 229 -1.38 12.81 -4.63
CA GLY A 229 -1.98 12.34 -5.89
C GLY A 229 -3.48 12.09 -5.75
N ALA A 230 -4.20 12.04 -6.88
CA ALA A 230 -5.64 11.75 -6.98
C ALA A 230 -5.97 10.29 -6.64
N TRP A 231 -5.80 9.94 -5.36
CA TRP A 231 -6.01 8.60 -4.81
C TRP A 231 -7.47 8.12 -4.84
N TRP A 232 -8.45 9.01 -5.01
CA TRP A 232 -9.87 8.63 -5.05
C TRP A 232 -10.30 8.13 -6.44
N LEU A 233 -9.62 8.58 -7.50
CA LEU A 233 -10.04 8.35 -8.88
C LEU A 233 -9.99 6.88 -9.28
N GLY A 234 -8.94 6.16 -8.87
CA GLY A 234 -8.83 4.74 -9.19
C GLY A 234 -9.83 3.87 -8.40
N PHE A 235 -10.34 4.32 -7.25
CA PHE A 235 -11.43 3.63 -6.56
C PHE A 235 -12.72 3.70 -7.38
N LEU A 236 -13.03 4.84 -8.00
CA LEU A 236 -14.20 4.97 -8.88
C LEU A 236 -14.09 4.05 -10.11
N VAL A 237 -12.92 4.01 -10.74
CA VAL A 237 -12.65 3.14 -11.89
C VAL A 237 -12.79 1.67 -11.49
N ALA A 238 -12.14 1.26 -10.39
CA ALA A 238 -12.17 -0.13 -9.93
C ALA A 238 -13.58 -0.55 -9.47
N ALA A 239 -14.28 0.28 -8.70
CA ALA A 239 -15.64 0.01 -8.23
C ALA A 239 -16.64 -0.12 -9.38
N SER A 240 -16.52 0.72 -10.41
CA SER A 240 -17.35 0.64 -11.62
C SER A 240 -17.09 -0.65 -12.39
N LEU A 241 -15.82 -1.06 -12.52
CA LEU A 241 -15.47 -2.33 -13.17
C LEU A 241 -16.04 -3.53 -12.41
N VAL A 242 -16.02 -3.51 -11.08
CA VAL A 242 -16.66 -4.56 -10.26
C VAL A 242 -18.17 -4.58 -10.49
N ALA A 243 -18.84 -3.43 -10.51
CA ALA A 243 -20.29 -3.35 -10.76
C ALA A 243 -20.65 -3.96 -12.12
N LEU A 244 -19.91 -3.62 -13.18
CA LEU A 244 -20.11 -4.19 -14.51
C LEU A 244 -19.87 -5.71 -14.52
N SER A 245 -18.83 -6.17 -13.82
CA SER A 245 -18.50 -7.59 -13.69
C SER A 245 -19.52 -8.38 -12.86
N ALA A 246 -20.33 -7.70 -12.02
CA ALA A 246 -21.37 -8.32 -11.22
C ALA A 246 -22.65 -8.63 -12.04
N LEU A 247 -22.95 -7.87 -13.10
CA LEU A 247 -24.21 -7.99 -13.85
C LEU A 247 -24.49 -9.40 -14.38
N PRO A 248 -23.54 -10.13 -15.00
CA PRO A 248 -23.79 -11.47 -15.54
C PRO A 248 -24.27 -12.48 -14.48
N TYR A 249 -23.89 -12.29 -13.21
CA TYR A 249 -24.22 -13.19 -12.11
C TYR A 249 -25.70 -13.28 -11.77
N PHE A 250 -26.49 -12.27 -12.13
CA PHE A 250 -27.94 -12.28 -11.95
C PHE A 250 -28.67 -13.11 -13.01
N PHE A 251 -28.00 -13.39 -14.15
CA PHE A 251 -28.56 -14.16 -15.26
C PHE A 251 -28.12 -15.63 -15.27
N PHE A 252 -27.07 -16.00 -14.53
CA PHE A 252 -26.66 -17.40 -14.43
C PHE A 252 -27.71 -18.24 -13.68
N PRO A 253 -28.02 -19.46 -14.17
CA PRO A 253 -28.98 -20.35 -13.52
C PRO A 253 -28.43 -20.90 -12.21
N ARG A 254 -29.33 -21.34 -11.33
CA ARG A 254 -28.98 -21.98 -10.05
C ARG A 254 -28.08 -23.19 -10.26
N GLU A 255 -28.40 -23.98 -11.28
CA GLU A 255 -27.70 -25.20 -11.66
C GLU A 255 -27.46 -25.15 -13.18
N MET A 256 -26.25 -25.47 -13.62
CA MET A 256 -25.95 -25.65 -15.04
C MET A 256 -26.17 -27.12 -15.43
N PRO A 257 -26.47 -27.41 -16.71
CA PRO A 257 -26.39 -28.76 -17.24
C PRO A 257 -24.96 -29.28 -17.00
N LYS A 258 -24.83 -30.40 -16.29
CA LYS A 258 -23.52 -31.00 -15.95
C LYS A 258 -22.88 -31.59 -17.20
N GLU A 259 -21.56 -31.44 -17.37
CA GLU A 259 -20.83 -32.01 -18.52
C GLU A 259 -20.85 -33.55 -18.52
N VAL A 260 -20.76 -34.21 -17.35
CA VAL A 260 -21.02 -35.66 -17.11
C VAL A 260 -21.37 -35.84 -15.62
N GLY A 261 -22.28 -36.76 -15.28
CA GLY A 261 -22.76 -36.99 -13.91
C GLY A 261 -21.85 -37.86 -13.04
N GLU A 262 -21.62 -37.45 -11.79
CA GLU A 262 -22.16 -38.05 -10.56
C GLU A 262 -21.94 -37.07 -9.41
N LEU A 263 -22.85 -37.07 -8.42
CA LEU A 263 -22.82 -36.12 -7.30
C LEU A 263 -22.03 -36.74 -6.14
N CYS A 264 -20.75 -36.41 -5.99
CA CYS A 264 -20.07 -36.67 -4.72
C CYS A 264 -20.49 -35.58 -3.71
N ALA A 265 -21.68 -35.74 -3.14
CA ALA A 265 -22.20 -34.85 -2.11
C ALA A 265 -21.41 -35.05 -0.80
N HIS A 266 -20.27 -34.38 -0.65
CA HIS A 266 -19.60 -34.27 0.64
C HIS A 266 -20.36 -33.26 1.53
N THR A 267 -21.42 -33.73 2.19
CA THR A 267 -22.06 -32.99 3.28
C THR A 267 -21.15 -32.98 4.51
N HIS A 268 -20.23 -32.01 4.60
CA HIS A 268 -19.51 -31.77 5.85
C HIS A 268 -20.44 -31.08 6.86
N THR A 269 -20.72 -31.77 7.96
CA THR A 269 -21.51 -31.27 9.08
C THR A 269 -20.64 -30.42 10.02
N TRP A 270 -21.16 -29.28 10.52
CA TRP A 270 -20.46 -28.37 11.45
C TRP A 270 -19.92 -29.09 12.70
N LYS A 271 -20.60 -30.16 13.15
CA LYS A 271 -20.14 -30.98 14.29
C LYS A 271 -18.83 -31.73 14.03
N ARG A 272 -18.47 -31.99 12.77
CA ARG A 272 -17.17 -32.60 12.39
C ARG A 272 -16.06 -31.56 12.17
N PHE A 273 -16.39 -30.27 12.00
CA PHE A 273 -15.43 -29.20 11.76
C PHE A 273 -14.29 -29.15 12.79
N PRO A 274 -14.55 -29.05 14.12
CA PRO A 274 -13.47 -28.95 15.11
C PRO A 274 -12.62 -30.22 15.19
N VAL A 275 -13.22 -31.39 14.93
CA VAL A 275 -12.52 -32.68 14.96
C VAL A 275 -11.57 -32.81 13.77
N VAL A 276 -12.04 -32.49 12.56
CA VAL A 276 -11.21 -32.54 11.35
C VAL A 276 -10.16 -31.41 11.38
N LEU A 277 -10.48 -30.24 11.95
CA LEU A 277 -9.53 -29.15 12.17
C LEU A 277 -8.39 -29.59 13.08
N LEU A 278 -8.71 -30.16 14.24
CA LEU A 278 -7.71 -30.63 15.19
C LEU A 278 -6.89 -31.80 14.63
N ARG A 279 -7.52 -32.69 13.86
CA ARG A 279 -6.83 -33.80 13.16
C ARG A 279 -5.79 -33.26 12.18
N ASN A 280 -6.16 -32.31 11.33
CA ASN A 280 -5.24 -31.73 10.36
C ASN A 280 -4.14 -30.91 11.04
N LEU A 281 -4.46 -30.08 12.04
CA LEU A 281 -3.47 -29.30 12.78
C LEU A 281 -2.47 -30.16 13.57
N ARG A 282 -2.85 -31.41 13.93
CA ARG A 282 -1.92 -32.38 14.54
C ARG A 282 -1.02 -33.07 13.53
N HIS A 283 -1.29 -32.99 12.24
CA HIS A 283 -0.44 -33.58 11.22
C HIS A 283 0.83 -32.72 11.02
N PRO A 284 2.03 -33.22 11.39
CA PRO A 284 3.21 -32.39 11.55
C PRO A 284 3.68 -31.76 10.23
N VAL A 285 3.62 -32.50 9.12
CA VAL A 285 4.00 -31.99 7.79
C VAL A 285 3.07 -30.88 7.33
N TYR A 286 1.77 -31.02 7.60
CA TYR A 286 0.78 -30.02 7.22
C TYR A 286 1.00 -28.73 8.01
N LEU A 287 1.12 -28.84 9.33
CA LEU A 287 1.30 -27.68 10.20
C LEU A 287 2.58 -26.90 9.84
N LEU A 288 3.71 -27.60 9.64
CA LEU A 288 4.97 -26.96 9.28
C LEU A 288 4.88 -26.20 7.95
N VAL A 289 4.31 -26.82 6.91
CA VAL A 289 4.18 -26.18 5.60
C VAL A 289 3.21 -24.98 5.66
N VAL A 290 2.12 -25.08 6.43
CA VAL A 290 1.20 -23.96 6.62
C VAL A 290 1.88 -22.82 7.38
N LEU A 291 2.64 -23.09 8.44
CA LEU A 291 3.38 -22.06 9.17
C LEU A 291 4.44 -21.38 8.28
N ALA A 292 5.14 -22.16 7.45
CA ALA A 292 6.08 -21.60 6.47
C ALA A 292 5.37 -20.65 5.49
N GLN A 293 4.19 -21.03 4.99
CA GLN A 293 3.39 -20.16 4.13
C GLN A 293 2.80 -18.95 4.85
N VAL A 294 2.47 -19.05 6.15
CA VAL A 294 2.06 -17.91 6.98
C VAL A 294 3.20 -16.90 7.02
N ASN A 295 4.43 -17.31 7.33
CA ASN A 295 5.58 -16.42 7.33
C ASN A 295 5.82 -15.76 5.96
N LEU A 296 5.81 -16.56 4.87
CA LEU A 296 5.95 -16.04 3.52
C LEU A 296 4.83 -15.05 3.15
N SER A 297 3.59 -15.33 3.57
CA SER A 297 2.45 -14.45 3.31
C SER A 297 2.50 -13.17 4.15
N ALA A 298 3.04 -13.23 5.38
CA ALA A 298 3.18 -12.07 6.25
C ALA A 298 4.20 -11.09 5.67
N MET A 299 5.32 -11.62 5.16
CA MET A 299 6.28 -10.87 4.36
C MET A 299 5.62 -10.19 3.16
N VAL A 300 4.91 -10.96 2.32
CA VAL A 300 4.25 -10.42 1.12
C VAL A 300 3.20 -9.37 1.48
N ALA A 301 2.42 -9.57 2.55
CA ALA A 301 1.40 -8.62 2.99
C ALA A 301 2.03 -7.27 3.42
N GLY A 302 3.12 -7.32 4.19
CA GLY A 302 3.87 -6.13 4.60
C GLY A 302 4.50 -5.39 3.42
N LEU A 303 5.22 -6.13 2.57
CA LEU A 303 5.85 -5.57 1.38
C LEU A 303 4.81 -4.99 0.41
N ALA A 304 3.72 -5.69 0.12
CA ALA A 304 2.67 -5.19 -0.74
C ALA A 304 2.03 -3.91 -0.19
N THR A 305 1.97 -3.72 1.13
CA THR A 305 1.34 -2.55 1.73
C THR A 305 2.25 -1.32 1.72
N PHE A 306 3.54 -1.51 2.01
CA PHE A 306 4.46 -0.39 2.30
C PHE A 306 5.67 -0.27 1.37
N MET A 307 5.84 -1.16 0.38
CA MET A 307 6.98 -1.08 -0.55
C MET A 307 6.97 0.23 -1.33
N GLY A 308 5.80 0.75 -1.71
CA GLY A 308 5.69 2.06 -2.38
C GLY A 308 6.28 3.16 -1.51
N LYS A 309 5.85 3.23 -0.25
CA LYS A 309 6.36 4.18 0.75
C LYS A 309 7.86 4.00 1.02
N PHE A 310 8.33 2.76 1.09
CA PHE A 310 9.76 2.45 1.26
C PHE A 310 10.58 3.02 0.08
N LEU A 311 10.17 2.76 -1.16
CA LEU A 311 10.85 3.27 -2.36
C LEU A 311 10.79 4.81 -2.45
N GLU A 312 9.66 5.42 -2.09
CA GLU A 312 9.52 6.88 -2.02
C GLU A 312 10.53 7.51 -1.06
N ARG A 313 10.73 6.94 0.13
CA ARG A 313 11.61 7.52 1.16
C ARG A 313 13.07 7.14 1.00
N GLN A 314 13.36 5.88 0.66
CA GLN A 314 14.73 5.38 0.55
C GLN A 314 15.46 5.90 -0.68
N PHE A 315 14.75 6.21 -1.76
CA PHE A 315 15.34 6.63 -3.04
C PHE A 315 14.78 7.96 -3.57
N SER A 316 13.99 8.68 -2.76
CA SER A 316 13.35 9.96 -3.13
C SER A 316 12.52 9.86 -4.42
N LEU A 317 11.84 8.74 -4.64
CA LEU A 317 11.00 8.52 -5.82
C LEU A 317 9.62 9.16 -5.64
N THR A 318 8.97 9.47 -6.76
CA THR A 318 7.55 9.83 -6.73
C THR A 318 6.69 8.59 -6.46
N ALA A 319 5.53 8.77 -5.81
CA ALA A 319 4.59 7.66 -5.56
C ALA A 319 4.20 6.94 -6.87
N SER A 320 4.04 7.68 -7.97
CA SER A 320 3.73 7.12 -9.28
C SER A 320 4.82 6.18 -9.81
N LEU A 321 6.10 6.55 -9.67
CA LEU A 321 7.23 5.75 -10.13
C LEU A 321 7.42 4.52 -9.24
N ALA A 322 7.31 4.67 -7.92
CA ALA A 322 7.36 3.55 -6.97
C ALA A 322 6.31 2.48 -7.30
N ASN A 323 5.06 2.91 -7.53
CA ASN A 323 3.97 2.01 -7.92
C ASN A 323 4.19 1.37 -9.29
N MET A 324 4.77 2.09 -10.25
CA MET A 324 5.11 1.53 -11.56
C MET A 324 6.11 0.38 -11.44
N ILE A 325 7.14 0.53 -10.61
CA ILE A 325 8.14 -0.52 -10.38
C ILE A 325 7.50 -1.75 -9.74
N ILE A 326 6.64 -1.55 -8.73
CA ILE A 326 5.96 -2.67 -8.06
C ILE A 326 5.04 -3.42 -9.05
N GLY A 327 4.23 -2.68 -9.80
CA GLY A 327 3.25 -3.25 -10.74
C GLY A 327 3.86 -3.84 -12.01
N ALA A 328 4.94 -3.27 -12.55
CA ALA A 328 5.55 -3.68 -13.81
C ALA A 328 6.76 -4.62 -13.66
N VAL A 329 7.43 -4.62 -12.49
CA VAL A 329 8.66 -5.40 -12.28
C VAL A 329 8.45 -6.45 -11.20
N ASN A 330 8.13 -6.05 -9.97
CA ASN A 330 8.12 -6.98 -8.83
C ASN A 330 6.97 -8.00 -8.91
N ILE A 331 5.74 -7.56 -9.22
CA ILE A 331 4.58 -8.46 -9.31
C ILE A 331 4.72 -9.45 -10.49
N PRO A 332 5.09 -9.03 -11.71
CA PRO A 332 5.39 -9.96 -12.79
C PRO A 332 6.55 -10.91 -12.47
N GLY A 333 7.59 -10.44 -11.77
CA GLY A 333 8.66 -11.30 -11.27
C GLY A 333 8.14 -12.43 -10.38
N ALA A 334 7.28 -12.10 -9.41
CA ALA A 334 6.63 -13.12 -8.58
C ALA A 334 5.78 -14.11 -9.40
N MET A 335 5.08 -13.65 -10.44
CA MET A 335 4.34 -14.54 -11.36
C MET A 335 5.27 -15.54 -12.07
N VAL A 336 6.40 -15.05 -12.58
CA VAL A 336 7.42 -15.90 -13.23
C VAL A 336 7.90 -16.97 -12.27
N GLY A 337 8.21 -16.62 -11.02
CA GLY A 337 8.63 -17.61 -10.01
C GLY A 337 7.58 -18.69 -9.75
N ILE A 338 6.30 -18.32 -9.54
CA ILE A 338 5.20 -19.29 -9.34
C ILE A 338 5.11 -20.28 -10.52
N VAL A 339 5.17 -19.78 -11.75
CA VAL A 339 5.10 -20.58 -12.98
C VAL A 339 6.31 -21.48 -13.12
N VAL A 340 7.52 -20.96 -12.87
CA VAL A 340 8.77 -21.74 -12.90
C VAL A 340 8.73 -22.86 -11.85
N GLY A 341 8.30 -22.58 -10.63
CA GLY A 341 8.14 -23.60 -9.57
C GLY A 341 7.17 -24.72 -9.98
N GLY A 342 6.06 -24.37 -10.63
CA GLY A 342 5.13 -25.36 -11.20
C GLY A 342 5.70 -26.16 -12.37
N ALA A 343 6.45 -25.49 -13.26
CA ALA A 343 7.09 -26.13 -14.41
C ALA A 343 8.17 -27.13 -13.98
N ILE A 344 8.99 -26.78 -12.98
CA ILE A 344 9.98 -27.68 -12.38
C ILE A 344 9.29 -28.91 -11.79
N LEU A 345 8.24 -28.71 -11.00
CA LEU A 345 7.48 -29.80 -10.38
C LEU A 345 6.92 -30.78 -11.42
N LYS A 346 6.36 -30.25 -12.52
CA LYS A 346 5.78 -31.06 -13.61
C LYS A 346 6.85 -31.78 -14.43
N ARG A 347 7.95 -31.09 -14.78
CA ARG A 347 9.00 -31.63 -15.66
C ARG A 347 9.77 -32.76 -15.00
N PHE A 348 10.08 -32.62 -13.71
CA PHE A 348 10.88 -33.61 -12.98
C PHE A 348 10.03 -34.64 -12.21
N GLN A 349 8.70 -34.56 -12.27
CA GLN A 349 7.78 -35.47 -11.57
C GLN A 349 8.20 -35.68 -10.10
N MET A 350 8.45 -34.57 -9.41
CA MET A 350 9.17 -34.60 -8.14
C MET A 350 8.37 -35.33 -7.04
N SER A 351 9.06 -36.19 -6.31
CA SER A 351 8.58 -36.81 -5.06
C SER A 351 8.39 -35.77 -3.95
N LEU A 352 7.66 -36.11 -2.88
CA LEU A 352 7.47 -35.24 -1.72
C LEU A 352 8.79 -34.72 -1.12
N ARG A 353 9.80 -35.60 -1.02
CA ARG A 353 11.13 -35.24 -0.50
C ARG A 353 11.87 -34.26 -1.41
N GLN A 354 11.72 -34.40 -2.72
CA GLN A 354 12.32 -33.47 -3.68
C GLN A 354 11.57 -32.12 -3.66
N CYS A 355 10.25 -32.11 -3.45
CA CYS A 355 9.46 -30.88 -3.31
C CYS A 355 9.88 -30.08 -2.08
N SER A 356 10.07 -30.74 -0.93
CA SER A 356 10.55 -30.07 0.28
C SER A 356 11.98 -29.55 0.11
N ALA A 357 12.86 -30.34 -0.52
CA ALA A 357 14.23 -29.89 -0.84
C ALA A 357 14.24 -28.65 -1.76
N LEU A 358 13.36 -28.60 -2.76
CA LEU A 358 13.20 -27.43 -3.64
C LEU A 358 12.74 -26.20 -2.87
N CYS A 359 11.78 -26.34 -1.94
CA CYS A 359 11.32 -25.23 -1.11
C CYS A 359 12.45 -24.68 -0.23
N LEU A 360 13.17 -25.56 0.45
CA LEU A 360 14.30 -25.19 1.31
C LEU A 360 15.41 -24.51 0.52
N LEU A 361 15.77 -25.05 -0.65
CA LEU A 361 16.77 -24.45 -1.53
C LEU A 361 16.31 -23.07 -2.05
N GLY A 362 15.05 -22.96 -2.47
CA GLY A 362 14.48 -21.70 -2.96
C GLY A 362 14.47 -20.62 -1.87
N MET A 363 14.08 -20.97 -0.64
CA MET A 363 14.09 -20.05 0.49
C MET A 363 15.52 -19.67 0.93
N LEU A 364 16.46 -20.61 0.92
CA LEU A 364 17.87 -20.33 1.18
C LEU A 364 18.45 -19.34 0.16
N LEU A 365 18.20 -19.56 -1.13
CA LEU A 365 18.64 -18.66 -2.20
C LEU A 365 17.95 -17.28 -2.09
N CYS A 366 16.68 -17.24 -1.69
CA CYS A 366 15.97 -16.00 -1.38
C CYS A 366 16.69 -15.23 -0.26
N LEU A 367 16.98 -15.88 0.87
CA LEU A 367 17.69 -15.26 1.99
C LEU A 367 19.05 -14.70 1.57
N LEU A 368 19.82 -15.47 0.79
CA LEU A 368 21.13 -15.03 0.29
C LEU A 368 21.04 -13.83 -0.65
N THR A 369 19.98 -13.75 -1.45
CA THR A 369 19.76 -12.62 -2.38
C THR A 369 19.11 -11.41 -1.72
N ALA A 370 18.30 -11.61 -0.68
CA ALA A 370 17.66 -10.54 0.09
C ALA A 370 18.62 -9.91 1.12
N PHE A 371 19.59 -10.65 1.66
CA PHE A 371 20.52 -10.14 2.68
C PHE A 371 21.27 -8.85 2.27
N PRO A 372 21.83 -8.73 1.05
CA PRO A 372 22.46 -7.48 0.60
C PRO A 372 21.53 -6.26 0.64
N LEU A 373 20.21 -6.43 0.50
CA LEU A 373 19.25 -5.33 0.48
C LEU A 373 19.30 -4.49 1.77
N LEU A 374 19.71 -5.07 2.91
CA LEU A 374 19.91 -4.34 4.17
C LEU A 374 20.96 -3.20 4.06
N PHE A 375 21.91 -3.34 3.15
CA PHE A 375 23.00 -2.40 2.94
C PHE A 375 22.76 -1.50 1.72
N LEU A 376 21.89 -1.91 0.79
CA LEU A 376 21.52 -1.11 -0.37
C LEU A 376 20.43 -0.09 -0.04
N GLY A 377 20.85 1.13 0.26
CA GLY A 377 19.95 2.27 0.27
C GLY A 377 20.66 3.58 0.59
N CYS A 378 19.94 4.68 0.39
CA CYS A 378 20.47 6.00 0.70
C CYS A 378 20.66 6.26 2.21
N PRO A 379 21.69 7.03 2.58
CA PRO A 379 21.81 7.52 3.96
C PRO A 379 20.68 8.50 4.29
N THR A 380 20.47 8.71 5.59
CA THR A 380 19.52 9.69 6.10
C THR A 380 19.95 11.09 5.66
N GLN A 381 19.00 11.86 5.10
CA GLN A 381 19.27 13.21 4.61
C GLN A 381 19.68 14.15 5.76
N ARG A 382 20.55 15.12 5.44
CA ARG A 382 20.95 16.18 6.36
C ARG A 382 19.89 17.26 6.37
N VAL A 383 19.10 17.30 7.43
CA VAL A 383 18.01 18.23 7.64
C VAL A 383 18.36 19.11 8.83
N ALA A 384 18.37 20.42 8.62
CA ALA A 384 18.67 21.41 9.64
C ALA A 384 17.68 21.28 10.82
N GLY A 385 18.21 21.14 12.04
CA GLY A 385 17.43 21.03 13.27
C GLY A 385 16.67 19.71 13.45
N VAL A 386 16.99 18.69 12.65
CA VAL A 386 16.46 17.32 12.81
C VAL A 386 17.59 16.30 12.85
N THR A 387 18.46 16.29 11.84
CA THR A 387 19.60 15.36 11.74
C THR A 387 20.94 16.05 11.68
N HIS A 388 20.97 17.35 11.31
CA HIS A 388 22.17 18.16 11.24
C HIS A 388 22.10 19.28 12.29
N TRP A 389 22.99 19.22 13.28
CA TRP A 389 23.02 20.10 14.46
C TRP A 389 24.31 20.94 14.56
N ASP A 390 25.19 20.88 13.54
CA ASP A 390 26.59 21.36 13.61
C ASP A 390 26.76 22.90 13.56
N SER A 391 25.77 23.66 14.00
CA SER A 391 25.93 25.11 14.20
C SER A 391 25.23 25.54 15.49
N PRO A 392 25.87 26.36 16.34
CA PRO A 392 25.29 26.81 17.60
C PRO A 392 24.01 27.59 17.30
N GLY A 393 22.85 27.00 17.62
CA GLY A 393 21.53 27.62 17.43
C GLY A 393 20.67 27.04 16.29
N LEU A 394 21.19 26.18 15.40
CA LEU A 394 20.43 25.65 14.24
C LEU A 394 19.36 24.60 14.59
N GLY A 395 19.20 24.27 15.87
CA GLY A 395 18.37 23.16 16.37
C GLY A 395 17.01 23.54 16.94
N ARG A 396 16.76 24.82 17.18
CA ARG A 396 15.43 25.32 17.56
C ARG A 396 14.83 26.02 16.35
N GLN A 397 13.50 25.99 16.26
CA GLN A 397 12.75 26.81 15.29
C GLN A 397 13.15 28.30 15.38
N ASP A 398 13.72 28.72 16.52
CA ASP A 398 14.36 30.01 16.80
C ASP A 398 15.89 29.91 16.74
N ALA A 399 16.45 29.75 15.54
CA ALA A 399 17.87 29.96 15.32
C ALA A 399 18.16 31.47 15.26
N PRO A 400 19.32 31.95 15.72
CA PRO A 400 19.65 33.38 15.62
C PRO A 400 19.58 33.89 14.17
N CYS A 401 19.86 33.02 13.19
CA CYS A 401 19.79 33.36 11.77
C CYS A 401 18.35 33.57 11.25
N ASN A 402 17.34 32.87 11.80
CA ASN A 402 15.95 33.01 11.38
C ASN A 402 15.10 33.78 12.40
N ALA A 403 15.70 34.32 13.46
CA ALA A 403 14.99 35.06 14.52
C ALA A 403 14.20 36.27 14.01
N HIS A 404 14.61 36.84 12.87
CA HIS A 404 13.89 37.92 12.20
C HIS A 404 12.61 37.45 11.50
N CYS A 405 12.44 36.14 11.33
CA CYS A 405 11.29 35.52 10.70
C CYS A 405 10.43 34.85 11.78
N ARG A 406 9.16 35.24 11.90
CA ARG A 406 8.20 34.60 12.83
C ARG A 406 7.71 33.27 12.24
N CYS A 407 8.58 32.25 12.24
CA CYS A 407 8.27 30.97 11.61
C CYS A 407 7.16 30.22 12.35
N SER A 408 6.17 29.75 11.59
CA SER A 408 5.13 28.87 12.14
C SER A 408 5.76 27.53 12.52
N PRO A 409 5.52 27.02 13.74
CA PRO A 409 6.06 25.73 14.19
C PRO A 409 5.47 24.54 13.40
N ARG A 410 4.43 24.77 12.60
CA ARG A 410 3.75 23.77 11.75
C ARG A 410 4.11 23.90 10.26
N GLY A 411 4.85 24.95 9.88
CA GLY A 411 5.16 25.24 8.48
C GLY A 411 6.02 24.16 7.84
N PHE A 412 5.55 23.59 6.73
CA PHE A 412 6.31 22.58 5.97
C PHE A 412 6.31 22.90 4.47
N ASN A 413 7.46 23.32 3.97
CA ASN A 413 7.75 23.58 2.55
C ASN A 413 9.25 23.37 2.33
N PRO A 414 9.72 22.13 2.22
CA PRO A 414 11.14 21.85 2.27
C PRO A 414 11.89 22.47 1.09
N VAL A 415 13.06 23.01 1.40
CA VAL A 415 13.97 23.64 0.45
C VAL A 415 15.37 23.09 0.61
N CYS A 416 16.10 22.99 -0.50
CA CYS A 416 17.49 22.59 -0.51
C CYS A 416 18.40 23.80 -0.58
N GLY A 417 19.22 24.03 0.45
CA GLY A 417 20.18 25.13 0.46
C GLY A 417 21.37 24.89 -0.47
N SER A 418 22.05 25.98 -0.83
CA SER A 418 23.30 25.93 -1.61
C SER A 418 24.43 25.19 -0.89
N ASP A 419 24.30 25.01 0.43
CA ASP A 419 25.16 24.21 1.31
C ASP A 419 24.88 22.69 1.24
N GLY A 420 23.86 22.27 0.49
CA GLY A 420 23.44 20.87 0.40
C GLY A 420 22.69 20.36 1.64
N VAL A 421 22.24 21.25 2.52
CA VAL A 421 21.41 20.93 3.69
C VAL A 421 19.94 21.24 3.36
N GLU A 422 19.06 20.33 3.78
CA GLU A 422 17.61 20.53 3.63
C GLU A 422 17.05 21.29 4.83
N TYR A 423 16.20 22.28 4.56
CA TYR A 423 15.51 23.07 5.59
C TYR A 423 14.01 22.78 5.53
N PRO A 424 13.31 22.58 6.67
CA PRO A 424 11.87 22.24 6.68
C PRO A 424 10.95 23.27 6.01
N SER A 425 11.38 24.52 5.94
CA SER A 425 10.67 25.64 5.30
C SER A 425 11.65 26.73 4.80
N PRO A 426 11.25 27.60 3.86
CA PRO A 426 12.05 28.78 3.49
C PRO A 426 12.27 29.72 4.69
N CYS A 427 11.30 29.78 5.60
CA CYS A 427 11.40 30.57 6.84
C CYS A 427 12.49 30.02 7.76
N SER A 428 12.55 28.69 7.94
CA SER A 428 13.62 28.06 8.73
C SER A 428 15.00 28.24 8.11
N ALA A 429 15.09 28.49 6.80
CA ALA A 429 16.32 28.86 6.11
C ALA A 429 16.62 30.38 6.17
N GLY A 430 15.72 31.19 6.73
CA GLY A 430 15.85 32.64 6.84
C GLY A 430 15.78 33.38 5.50
N CYS A 431 15.12 32.81 4.49
CA CYS A 431 15.01 33.41 3.16
C CYS A 431 14.09 34.63 3.17
N SER A 432 14.50 35.71 2.49
CA SER A 432 13.78 37.00 2.44
C SER A 432 13.15 37.29 1.08
N ALA A 433 13.66 36.70 0.01
CA ALA A 433 13.17 36.93 -1.34
C ALA A 433 12.96 35.62 -2.12
N LEU A 434 12.14 35.70 -3.18
CA LEU A 434 11.89 34.61 -4.11
C LEU A 434 12.06 35.08 -5.55
N SER A 435 12.66 34.22 -6.36
CA SER A 435 12.76 34.39 -7.81
C SER A 435 11.77 33.44 -8.47
N ALA A 436 10.81 33.96 -9.22
CA ALA A 436 9.79 33.19 -9.92
C ALA A 436 9.97 33.20 -11.44
N HIS A 437 9.54 32.13 -12.12
CA HIS A 437 9.43 32.06 -13.58
C HIS A 437 8.24 32.93 -14.07
N PRO A 438 8.19 33.33 -15.36
CA PRO A 438 7.01 33.99 -15.95
C PRO A 438 5.71 33.19 -15.79
N ASP A 439 5.80 31.85 -15.64
CA ASP A 439 4.67 30.95 -15.37
C ASP A 439 4.32 30.83 -13.87
N SER A 440 4.79 31.77 -13.01
CA SER A 440 4.57 31.80 -11.55
C SER A 440 5.15 30.63 -10.73
N SER A 441 5.94 29.74 -11.34
CA SER A 441 6.67 28.69 -10.62
C SER A 441 7.89 29.26 -9.89
N ILE A 442 8.06 28.91 -8.61
CA ILE A 442 9.21 29.36 -7.81
C ILE A 442 10.48 28.71 -8.34
N LEU A 443 11.46 29.51 -8.71
CA LEU A 443 12.72 29.06 -9.30
C LEU A 443 13.79 28.87 -8.23
N ASN A 444 13.96 29.86 -7.35
CA ASN A 444 14.87 29.82 -6.20
C ASN A 444 14.39 30.81 -5.11
N TYR A 445 14.70 30.50 -3.86
CA TYR A 445 14.65 31.44 -2.74
C TYR A 445 16.02 32.08 -2.54
N THR A 446 16.07 33.37 -2.22
CA THR A 446 17.29 34.15 -2.08
C THR A 446 17.30 34.94 -0.77
N GLY A 447 18.49 35.39 -0.37
CA GLY A 447 18.67 36.14 0.88
C GLY A 447 18.39 35.27 2.11
N CYS A 448 18.83 34.02 2.07
CA CYS A 448 18.64 33.04 3.14
C CYS A 448 19.80 33.13 4.15
N SER A 449 19.54 33.73 5.31
CA SER A 449 20.53 34.01 6.36
C SER A 449 21.06 32.77 7.08
N CYS A 450 20.32 31.66 7.10
CA CYS A 450 20.75 30.42 7.74
C CYS A 450 21.61 29.53 6.85
N ILE A 451 21.74 29.86 5.55
CA ILE A 451 22.48 29.05 4.58
C ILE A 451 23.90 29.59 4.47
N THR A 452 24.88 28.72 4.67
CA THR A 452 26.29 29.10 4.51
C THR A 452 26.67 29.20 3.03
N GLY A 453 27.45 30.22 2.66
CA GLY A 453 27.91 30.42 1.28
C GLY A 453 27.01 31.36 0.46
N ALA A 454 26.51 30.88 -0.69
CA ALA A 454 25.82 31.72 -1.67
C ALA A 454 24.41 32.20 -1.26
N GLY A 455 23.87 31.71 -0.13
CA GLY A 455 22.67 32.25 0.50
C GLY A 455 21.37 32.08 -0.31
N TRP A 456 21.28 31.02 -1.13
CA TRP A 456 20.08 30.68 -1.90
C TRP A 456 19.63 29.23 -1.65
N ALA A 457 18.35 28.96 -1.89
CA ALA A 457 17.76 27.63 -1.77
C ALA A 457 16.85 27.28 -2.97
N ARG A 458 16.86 26.02 -3.39
CA ARG A 458 15.94 25.47 -4.40
C ARG A 458 14.68 24.90 -3.74
N PRO A 459 13.49 25.02 -4.37
CA PRO A 459 12.30 24.35 -3.88
C PRO A 459 12.44 22.82 -3.95
N GLY A 460 11.89 22.13 -2.96
CA GLY A 460 11.94 20.67 -2.86
C GLY A 460 13.12 20.16 -2.04
N THR A 461 13.24 18.83 -1.98
CA THR A 461 14.29 18.17 -1.21
C THR A 461 15.65 18.27 -1.91
N CYS A 462 16.74 18.11 -1.15
CA CYS A 462 18.09 18.06 -1.75
C CYS A 462 18.33 16.80 -2.62
N GLY A 463 17.35 15.90 -2.69
CA GLY A 463 17.51 14.57 -3.26
C GLY A 463 18.55 13.75 -2.50
N THR A 464 18.86 12.58 -3.05
CA THR A 464 19.81 11.65 -2.45
C THR A 464 20.87 11.29 -3.47
N GLY A 465 22.16 11.54 -3.17
CA GLY A 465 23.31 11.29 -4.07
C GLY A 465 23.62 9.80 -4.38
N CYS A 466 22.66 8.91 -4.17
CA CYS A 466 22.76 7.45 -4.20
C CYS A 466 21.77 6.82 -5.20
N SER A 467 21.38 7.58 -6.22
CA SER A 467 20.55 7.08 -7.33
C SER A 467 21.13 5.85 -8.01
N HIS A 468 22.46 5.67 -7.99
CA HIS A 468 23.14 4.49 -8.54
C HIS A 468 22.81 3.18 -7.78
N LEU A 469 22.41 3.24 -6.51
CA LEU A 469 22.05 2.06 -5.70
C LEU A 469 20.63 1.57 -5.97
N PHE A 470 19.80 2.39 -6.61
CA PHE A 470 18.40 2.09 -6.87
C PHE A 470 18.23 0.91 -7.85
N VAL A 471 18.94 0.90 -8.98
CA VAL A 471 18.81 -0.18 -9.97
C VAL A 471 19.26 -1.53 -9.40
N PRO A 472 20.43 -1.65 -8.74
CA PRO A 472 20.82 -2.88 -8.05
C PRO A 472 19.78 -3.34 -7.00
N PHE A 473 19.19 -2.40 -6.24
CA PHE A 473 18.14 -2.73 -5.28
C PHE A 473 16.92 -3.36 -5.96
N VAL A 474 16.43 -2.75 -7.05
CA VAL A 474 15.26 -3.28 -7.80
C VAL A 474 15.58 -4.68 -8.36
N VAL A 475 16.74 -4.87 -8.98
CA VAL A 475 17.14 -6.17 -9.55
C VAL A 475 17.20 -7.25 -8.48
N LEU A 476 17.89 -6.98 -7.36
CA LEU A 476 18.01 -7.94 -6.25
C LEU A 476 16.65 -8.22 -5.59
N SER A 477 15.82 -7.19 -5.35
CA SER A 477 14.49 -7.36 -4.77
C SER A 477 13.56 -8.19 -5.68
N CYS A 478 13.64 -7.99 -6.99
CA CYS A 478 12.88 -8.77 -7.96
C CYS A 478 13.39 -10.22 -8.02
N LEU A 479 14.71 -10.43 -8.02
CA LEU A 479 15.31 -11.77 -7.98
C LEU A 479 14.93 -12.53 -6.71
N ALA A 480 15.02 -11.90 -5.55
CA ALA A 480 14.58 -12.49 -4.28
C ALA A 480 13.09 -12.86 -4.34
N GLY A 481 12.23 -11.97 -4.88
CA GLY A 481 10.82 -12.25 -5.11
C GLY A 481 10.55 -13.44 -6.03
N ILE A 482 11.31 -13.60 -7.12
CA ILE A 482 11.23 -14.76 -8.03
C ILE A 482 11.61 -16.06 -7.29
N LEU A 483 12.70 -16.04 -6.52
CA LEU A 483 13.17 -17.20 -5.79
C LEU A 483 12.18 -17.63 -4.70
N ALA A 484 11.67 -16.68 -3.91
CA ALA A 484 10.64 -16.92 -2.89
C ALA A 484 9.37 -17.52 -3.50
N SER A 485 8.89 -16.94 -4.60
CA SER A 485 7.65 -17.36 -5.26
C SER A 485 7.78 -18.71 -6.00
N THR A 486 8.99 -19.14 -6.35
CA THR A 486 9.26 -20.49 -6.89
C THR A 486 8.88 -21.59 -5.90
N SER A 487 8.98 -21.33 -4.59
CA SER A 487 8.59 -22.27 -3.53
C SER A 487 7.08 -22.34 -3.29
N HIS A 488 6.29 -21.41 -3.82
CA HIS A 488 4.84 -21.34 -3.58
C HIS A 488 4.10 -22.58 -4.11
N THR A 489 4.28 -22.92 -5.39
CA THR A 489 3.60 -24.06 -6.03
C THR A 489 3.99 -25.41 -5.41
N PRO A 490 5.28 -25.72 -5.19
CA PRO A 490 5.68 -26.94 -4.49
C PRO A 490 5.14 -27.03 -3.06
N SER A 491 5.12 -25.92 -2.31
CA SER A 491 4.57 -25.89 -0.94
C SER A 491 3.08 -26.20 -0.93
N PHE A 492 2.31 -25.63 -1.86
CA PHE A 492 0.89 -25.94 -2.01
C PHE A 492 0.65 -27.43 -2.36
N MET A 493 1.51 -27.99 -3.22
CA MET A 493 1.43 -29.41 -3.59
C MET A 493 1.83 -30.36 -2.46
N LEU A 494 2.73 -29.96 -1.56
CA LEU A 494 3.05 -30.72 -0.34
C LEU A 494 1.82 -30.85 0.56
N ILE A 495 1.02 -29.80 0.70
CA ILE A 495 -0.24 -29.83 1.45
C ILE A 495 -1.20 -30.83 0.81
N LEU A 496 -1.46 -30.69 -0.50
CA LEU A 496 -2.40 -31.55 -1.21
C LEU A 496 -1.99 -33.03 -1.24
N ARG A 497 -0.69 -33.34 -1.21
CA ARG A 497 -0.18 -34.71 -1.25
C ARG A 497 0.02 -35.34 0.14
N SER A 498 0.06 -34.54 1.21
CA SER A 498 0.25 -35.04 2.58
C SER A 498 -1.06 -35.37 3.31
N ILE A 499 -2.19 -34.99 2.73
CA ILE A 499 -3.51 -35.11 3.36
C ILE A 499 -4.37 -36.12 2.59
N GLN A 500 -5.19 -36.87 3.33
CA GLN A 500 -6.11 -37.84 2.75
C GLN A 500 -7.06 -37.15 1.76
N PRO A 501 -7.42 -37.80 0.63
CA PRO A 501 -8.30 -37.23 -0.39
C PRO A 501 -9.58 -36.59 0.15
N GLU A 502 -10.16 -37.21 1.17
CA GLU A 502 -11.40 -36.78 1.84
C GLU A 502 -11.26 -35.45 2.60
N ASP A 503 -10.04 -35.07 2.99
CA ASP A 503 -9.75 -33.90 3.82
C ASP A 503 -9.09 -32.74 3.06
N LYS A 504 -8.71 -32.94 1.78
CA LYS A 504 -7.88 -31.96 1.03
C LYS A 504 -8.54 -30.59 0.89
N SER A 505 -9.80 -30.54 0.48
CA SER A 505 -10.55 -29.29 0.31
C SER A 505 -10.69 -28.54 1.64
N PHE A 506 -10.92 -29.28 2.72
CA PHE A 506 -11.03 -28.74 4.06
C PHE A 506 -9.70 -28.18 4.57
N ALA A 507 -8.59 -28.90 4.37
CA ALA A 507 -7.26 -28.44 4.74
C ALA A 507 -6.85 -27.18 3.97
N VAL A 508 -7.12 -27.09 2.68
CA VAL A 508 -6.89 -25.87 1.89
C VAL A 508 -7.70 -24.69 2.45
N GLY A 509 -8.96 -24.92 2.86
CA GLY A 509 -9.77 -23.90 3.54
C GLY A 509 -9.16 -23.41 4.85
N ILE A 510 -8.65 -24.32 5.68
CA ILE A 510 -7.97 -23.98 6.94
C ILE A 510 -6.69 -23.19 6.66
N GLN A 511 -5.88 -23.60 5.69
CA GLN A 511 -4.68 -22.90 5.28
C GLN A 511 -5.00 -21.44 4.93
N PHE A 512 -5.96 -21.16 4.04
CA PHE A 512 -6.34 -19.79 3.70
C PHE A 512 -6.86 -18.99 4.89
N MET A 513 -7.64 -19.60 5.77
CA MET A 513 -8.10 -18.96 7.01
C MET A 513 -6.91 -18.56 7.90
N LEU A 514 -5.94 -19.45 8.10
CA LEU A 514 -4.74 -19.18 8.88
C LEU A 514 -3.86 -18.11 8.24
N LEU A 515 -3.68 -18.13 6.92
CA LEU A 515 -2.97 -17.06 6.21
C LEU A 515 -3.63 -15.69 6.44
N ARG A 516 -4.96 -15.61 6.40
CA ARG A 516 -5.64 -14.34 6.64
C ARG A 516 -5.44 -13.83 8.06
N VAL A 517 -5.69 -14.69 9.05
CA VAL A 517 -5.65 -14.29 10.47
C VAL A 517 -4.24 -14.08 10.98
N LEU A 518 -3.29 -14.92 10.60
CA LEU A 518 -1.92 -14.90 11.15
C LEU A 518 -0.93 -14.10 10.31
N ALA A 519 -1.22 -13.85 9.03
CA ALA A 519 -0.31 -13.12 8.14
C ALA A 519 -0.91 -11.80 7.62
N TRP A 520 -2.03 -11.85 6.91
CA TRP A 520 -2.58 -10.65 6.25
C TRP A 520 -3.17 -9.63 7.22
N MET A 521 -3.73 -10.07 8.35
CA MET A 521 -4.18 -9.18 9.42
C MET A 521 -3.03 -8.45 10.14
N PRO A 522 -2.05 -9.16 10.75
CA PRO A 522 -1.00 -8.52 11.53
C PRO A 522 0.16 -7.97 10.67
N GLY A 523 0.44 -8.54 9.50
CA GLY A 523 1.60 -8.18 8.68
C GLY A 523 1.69 -6.68 8.38
N PRO A 524 0.67 -6.07 7.73
CA PRO A 524 0.64 -4.63 7.50
C PRO A 524 0.80 -3.79 8.78
N VAL A 525 0.16 -4.20 9.89
CA VAL A 525 0.24 -3.46 11.16
C VAL A 525 1.67 -3.51 11.75
N LEU A 526 2.33 -4.66 11.69
CA LEU A 526 3.71 -4.84 12.16
C LEU A 526 4.68 -3.98 11.35
N TYR A 527 4.58 -4.02 10.02
CA TYR A 527 5.40 -3.18 9.14
C TYR A 527 5.11 -1.69 9.37
N GLY A 528 3.85 -1.30 9.48
CA GLY A 528 3.45 0.08 9.78
C GLY A 528 4.03 0.57 11.11
N SER A 529 3.95 -0.23 12.17
CA SER A 529 4.57 0.08 13.46
C SER A 529 6.09 0.20 13.35
N ALA A 530 6.74 -0.69 12.61
CA ALA A 530 8.18 -0.63 12.41
C ALA A 530 8.61 0.65 11.67
N ILE A 531 7.83 1.11 10.69
CA ILE A 531 8.06 2.38 10.00
C ILE A 531 7.90 3.58 10.95
N ASP A 532 6.84 3.59 11.75
CA ASP A 532 6.57 4.71 12.67
C ASP A 532 7.66 4.88 13.74
N THR A 533 8.28 3.77 14.17
CA THR A 533 9.39 3.81 15.15
C THR A 533 10.68 4.46 14.61
N THR A 534 10.79 4.72 13.30
CA THR A 534 11.95 5.39 12.68
C THR A 534 11.68 6.87 12.37
N CYS A 535 10.52 7.38 12.78
CA CYS A 535 10.17 8.78 12.57
C CYS A 535 11.06 9.71 13.40
N LEU A 536 11.65 10.70 12.73
CA LEU A 536 12.45 11.77 13.34
C LEU A 536 11.61 13.02 13.62
N LEU A 537 10.72 13.39 12.69
CA LEU A 537 9.86 14.57 12.83
C LEU A 537 8.40 14.21 12.55
N TRP A 538 7.60 14.21 13.61
CA TRP A 538 6.15 14.02 13.55
C TRP A 538 5.44 15.33 13.21
N GLU A 539 4.49 15.28 12.27
CA GLU A 539 3.50 16.35 12.13
C GLU A 539 2.59 16.39 13.37
N ARG A 540 2.26 17.59 13.83
CA ARG A 540 1.30 17.80 14.93
C ARG A 540 0.06 18.48 14.38
N ARG A 541 -1.07 17.78 14.41
CA ARG A 541 -2.41 18.36 14.15
C ARG A 541 -3.17 18.37 15.47
N CYS A 542 -3.49 19.56 15.98
CA CYS A 542 -4.19 19.74 17.25
C CYS A 542 -3.60 18.95 18.40
N GLU A 543 -2.30 19.16 18.61
CA GLU A 543 -1.49 18.56 19.68
C GLU A 543 -1.38 17.03 19.63
N ARG A 544 -2.00 16.37 18.65
CA ARG A 544 -1.85 14.94 18.38
C ARG A 544 -0.80 14.68 17.31
N ARG A 545 -0.11 13.54 17.44
CA ARG A 545 0.83 13.03 16.43
C ARG A 545 0.05 12.59 15.19
N ALA A 546 0.46 13.08 14.03
CA ALA A 546 -0.14 12.79 12.73
C ALA A 546 0.86 12.03 11.84
N ALA A 547 0.91 12.30 10.53
CA ALA A 547 1.87 11.66 9.63
C ALA A 547 3.31 12.09 9.95
N CYS A 548 4.26 11.18 9.75
CA CYS A 548 5.67 11.51 9.90
C CYS A 548 6.21 12.23 8.65
N ARG A 549 6.94 13.33 8.85
CA ARG A 549 7.52 14.17 7.79
C ARG A 549 8.92 13.67 7.39
N TYR A 550 9.77 13.35 8.38
CA TYR A 550 11.14 12.87 8.18
C TYR A 550 11.39 11.56 8.91
N TYR A 551 12.06 10.63 8.25
CA TYR A 551 12.44 9.32 8.77
C TYR A 551 13.95 9.17 8.82
N ASP A 552 14.45 8.38 9.76
CA ASP A 552 15.81 7.87 9.70
C ASP A 552 15.87 6.75 8.66
N ASN A 553 16.43 7.04 7.48
CA ASN A 553 16.51 6.09 6.38
C ASN A 553 17.36 4.85 6.69
N ASN A 554 18.38 4.97 7.54
CA ASN A 554 19.21 3.82 7.92
C ASN A 554 18.42 2.85 8.80
N LEU A 555 17.78 3.40 9.85
CA LEU A 555 16.96 2.60 10.74
C LEU A 555 15.71 2.07 10.04
N PHE A 556 15.12 2.85 9.14
CA PHE A 556 13.99 2.44 8.31
C PHE A 556 14.37 1.25 7.44
N ARG A 557 15.47 1.33 6.68
CA ARG A 557 15.98 0.20 5.90
C ARG A 557 16.21 -1.04 6.74
N GLN A 558 16.90 -0.92 7.87
CA GLN A 558 17.21 -2.05 8.75
C GLN A 558 15.96 -2.69 9.35
N ARG A 559 14.99 -1.91 9.83
CA ARG A 559 13.76 -2.47 10.44
C ARG A 559 12.83 -3.05 9.39
N TYR A 560 12.65 -2.37 8.27
CA TYR A 560 11.73 -2.78 7.20
C TYR A 560 12.21 -4.06 6.49
N LEU A 561 13.45 -4.07 6.02
CA LEU A 561 14.03 -5.25 5.36
C LEU A 561 14.48 -6.31 6.37
N GLY A 562 14.78 -5.92 7.61
CA GLY A 562 15.01 -6.87 8.70
C GLY A 562 13.75 -7.68 9.03
N LEU A 563 12.57 -7.05 9.02
CA LEU A 563 11.30 -7.78 9.12
C LEU A 563 11.07 -8.71 7.94
N GLN A 564 11.43 -8.30 6.72
CA GLN A 564 11.38 -9.19 5.55
C GLN A 564 12.23 -10.43 5.79
N LEU A 565 13.50 -10.27 6.17
CA LEU A 565 14.40 -11.40 6.46
C LEU A 565 13.91 -12.24 7.64
N PHE A 566 13.34 -11.64 8.68
CA PHE A 566 12.77 -12.38 9.81
C PHE A 566 11.68 -13.36 9.35
N PHE A 567 10.76 -12.90 8.49
CA PHE A 567 9.73 -13.77 7.93
C PHE A 567 10.30 -14.77 6.93
N GLU A 568 11.30 -14.42 6.12
CA GLU A 568 11.98 -15.38 5.24
C GLU A 568 12.67 -16.50 6.03
N VAL A 569 13.34 -16.17 7.14
CA VAL A 569 13.96 -17.15 8.06
C VAL A 569 12.90 -18.00 8.75
N GLY A 570 11.76 -17.42 9.15
CA GLY A 570 10.65 -18.20 9.71
C GLY A 570 9.96 -19.12 8.70
N ALA A 571 10.11 -18.86 7.41
CA ALA A 571 9.59 -19.70 6.34
C ALA A 571 10.57 -20.81 5.89
N PHE A 572 11.87 -20.60 6.08
CA PHE A 572 12.92 -21.62 5.89
C PHE A 572 12.89 -22.65 7.02
#